data_AF-A0A6A3XFU3-F1
#
_entry.id   AF-A0A6A3XFU3-F1
#
_cell.length_a   1.000
_cell.length_b   1.000
_cell.length_c   1.000
_cell.angle_alpha   90.00
_cell.angle_beta   90.00
_cell.angle_gamma   90.00
#
_symmetry.space_group_name_H-M   'P 1'
#
loop_
_entity.id
_entity.type
_entity.pdbx_description
1 polymer ?
#
loop_
_entity_poly.entity_id
_entity_poly.type
_entity_poly.pdbx_seq_one_letter_code
_entity_poly.pdbx_strand_id
1 'polypeptide(L)'
;MAFQRKIYPLELAKPSHCVHYVGDLLHKYFQSVWSYWNRVQVGHRGRYSVERLLALNDYYQRTSLAHVVVVCSLGLLPAFVVAVLVECIPLRPPTESWRANYTFWIRLFVSSLPIAFGGVYQVKEVIQPGVISTTGIIATAFGSCACYVALTILVAALWKFPIPFGYVLTIGPFVFFYMVFFLLSIGPRVLVNSPALRRQIFSQMLVIAAQGLLAIAYPTFGAIFKQLSGHEQTAFVFVLPIIKFSIKQFIATVSSHLHEYVGPTVVLSVDVCNVLYVSICVQTAISPLTSALLIGSDAFFVVLALRSIYNQSDVARARRRLLSSSSNVPLKINYLLDLMGLLRDAFQCSLPAPVPIRIRAPFPLVLSTESATFMNALVRSNQQVGGEVDCSGNLHTESSASTAGAARIGTCHQEVQAVPDWIVLNEALNSVLAVGPSHPDVHRVTPTELRRDSKLNQLLRVSYDKASRSSIHRISSTASRGEFSHQEDAVEEVQAELQSLFHSEYVVMAEFIECVIPVLYAVYLGCLYHLPTAAYYPHTRSLTPEKFVSTEINLMLYGLVELAAFVAMNLLLQRKFGFSPLYQLAFVFETQVRTLQSHLLVWILCILQITLVHNGVDLDAPFK
;
A
#
# COMPACT_ATOMS: atom_id res chain seq x y z
N MET A 1 63.79 -41.64 -39.77
CA MET A 1 62.32 -41.41 -39.82
C MET A 1 61.66 -42.46 -38.93
N ALA A 2 60.58 -42.26 -38.19
CA ALA A 2 59.88 -41.09 -37.63
C ALA A 2 58.53 -41.65 -37.11
N PHE A 3 58.18 -41.37 -35.85
CA PHE A 3 56.82 -41.40 -35.29
C PHE A 3 55.87 -42.59 -35.58
N GLN A 4 55.70 -43.44 -34.56
CA GLN A 4 54.37 -43.70 -34.00
C GLN A 4 54.44 -43.59 -32.47
N ARG A 5 53.88 -42.51 -31.91
CA ARG A 5 53.79 -42.30 -30.45
C ARG A 5 52.33 -42.49 -30.05
N LYS A 6 52.06 -43.49 -29.19
CA LYS A 6 50.71 -43.73 -28.62
C LYS A 6 50.17 -42.45 -28.00
N ILE A 7 48.98 -42.03 -28.43
CA ILE A 7 48.22 -40.96 -27.78
C ILE A 7 47.42 -41.61 -26.65
N TYR A 8 47.68 -41.17 -25.41
CA TYR A 8 46.78 -41.42 -24.28
C TYR A 8 45.63 -40.40 -24.33
N PRO A 9 44.38 -40.78 -24.03
CA PRO A 9 43.31 -39.80 -23.86
C PRO A 9 43.61 -38.95 -22.62
N LEU A 10 43.51 -37.62 -22.75
CA LEU A 10 43.50 -36.74 -21.58
C LEU A 10 42.26 -37.06 -20.74
N GLU A 11 42.44 -37.29 -19.43
CA GLU A 11 41.33 -37.19 -18.50
C GLU A 11 40.78 -35.77 -18.52
N LEU A 12 39.48 -35.64 -18.79
CA LEU A 12 38.77 -34.38 -18.69
C LEU A 12 38.68 -34.01 -17.20
N ALA A 13 39.52 -33.08 -16.76
CA ALA A 13 39.59 -32.67 -15.36
C ALA A 13 38.19 -32.26 -14.85
N LYS A 14 37.70 -32.96 -13.81
CA LYS A 14 36.45 -32.61 -13.14
C LYS A 14 36.51 -31.13 -12.68
N PRO A 15 35.42 -30.36 -12.81
CA PRO A 15 35.39 -28.99 -12.31
C PRO A 15 35.75 -29.00 -10.82
N SER A 16 36.72 -28.17 -10.46
CA SER A 16 37.34 -28.23 -9.13
C SER A 16 36.33 -27.90 -8.03
N HIS A 17 36.45 -28.58 -6.88
CA HIS A 17 35.58 -28.38 -5.71
C HIS A 17 35.40 -26.91 -5.30
N CYS A 18 36.40 -26.06 -5.59
CA CYS A 18 36.38 -24.62 -5.35
C CYS A 18 35.28 -23.90 -6.18
N VAL A 19 35.05 -24.28 -7.44
CA VAL A 19 34.01 -23.67 -8.29
C VAL A 19 32.61 -24.00 -7.77
N HIS A 20 32.38 -25.24 -7.34
CA HIS A 20 31.13 -25.63 -6.67
C HIS A 20 30.95 -24.89 -5.33
N TYR A 21 31.99 -24.81 -4.50
CA TYR A 21 31.91 -24.11 -3.21
C TYR A 21 31.64 -22.60 -3.35
N VAL A 22 32.29 -21.92 -4.31
CA VAL A 22 32.03 -20.51 -4.62
C VAL A 22 30.62 -20.34 -5.20
N GLY A 23 30.17 -21.27 -6.07
CA GLY A 23 28.80 -21.29 -6.57
C GLY A 23 27.75 -21.41 -5.46
N ASP A 24 27.94 -22.35 -4.53
CA ASP A 24 27.04 -22.55 -3.38
C ASP A 24 27.06 -21.35 -2.41
N LEU A 25 28.21 -20.73 -2.20
CA LEU A 25 28.34 -19.53 -1.36
C LEU A 25 27.63 -18.32 -2.01
N LEU A 26 27.85 -18.10 -3.30
CA LEU A 26 27.13 -17.07 -4.08
C LEU A 26 25.63 -17.34 -4.12
N HIS A 27 25.21 -18.60 -4.24
CA HIS A 27 23.80 -18.97 -4.25
C HIS A 27 23.15 -18.73 -2.88
N LYS A 28 23.80 -19.11 -1.77
CA LYS A 28 23.35 -18.80 -0.40
C LYS A 28 23.30 -17.31 -0.12
N TYR A 29 24.30 -16.55 -0.57
CA TYR A 29 24.30 -15.10 -0.44
C TYR A 29 23.16 -14.46 -1.26
N PHE A 30 22.99 -14.88 -2.51
CA PHE A 30 21.89 -14.43 -3.36
C PHE A 30 20.52 -14.78 -2.79
N GLN A 31 20.32 -16.00 -2.26
CA GLN A 31 19.09 -16.38 -1.55
C GLN A 31 18.86 -15.55 -0.29
N SER A 32 19.91 -15.25 0.48
CA SER A 32 19.81 -14.40 1.67
C SER A 32 19.38 -12.98 1.30
N VAL A 33 20.05 -12.37 0.31
CA VAL A 33 19.70 -11.05 -0.24
C VAL A 33 18.29 -11.03 -0.84
N TRP A 34 17.89 -12.06 -1.59
CA TRP A 34 16.54 -12.20 -2.15
C TRP A 34 15.47 -12.34 -1.06
N SER A 35 15.73 -13.14 -0.01
CA SER A 35 14.82 -13.28 1.13
C SER A 35 14.70 -11.98 1.93
N TYR A 36 15.78 -11.20 2.03
CA TYR A 36 15.76 -9.88 2.65
C TYR A 36 14.98 -8.89 1.80
N TRP A 37 15.22 -8.85 0.48
CA TRP A 37 14.49 -8.03 -0.48
C TRP A 37 12.97 -8.26 -0.37
N ASN A 38 12.53 -9.52 -0.44
CA ASN A 38 11.10 -9.87 -0.34
C ASN A 38 10.46 -9.44 1.00
N ARG A 39 11.22 -9.44 2.11
CA ARG A 39 10.73 -8.93 3.42
C ARG A 39 10.65 -7.40 3.48
N VAL A 40 11.45 -6.71 2.67
CA VAL A 40 11.49 -5.24 2.63
C VAL A 40 10.53 -4.65 1.59
N GLN A 41 10.14 -5.39 0.56
CA GLN A 41 9.15 -4.95 -0.43
C GLN A 41 7.82 -4.55 0.23
N VAL A 42 7.41 -3.30 0.00
CA VAL A 42 6.17 -2.71 0.54
C VAL A 42 4.92 -3.43 0.02
N GLY A 43 4.97 -3.93 -1.22
CA GLY A 43 3.95 -4.76 -1.86
C GLY A 43 3.69 -6.11 -1.18
N HIS A 44 4.49 -6.50 -0.18
CA HIS A 44 4.29 -7.72 0.63
C HIS A 44 3.72 -7.44 2.04
N ARG A 45 3.39 -6.18 2.35
CA ARG A 45 2.90 -5.79 3.70
C ARG A 45 1.39 -5.58 3.81
N GLY A 46 0.71 -5.31 2.69
CA GLY A 46 -0.75 -5.29 2.64
C GLY A 46 -1.31 -6.70 2.42
N ARG A 47 -2.57 -6.92 2.84
CA ARG A 47 -3.35 -8.11 2.46
C ARG A 47 -4.56 -7.64 1.66
N TYR A 48 -4.69 -8.11 0.43
CA TYR A 48 -5.85 -7.86 -0.43
C TYR A 48 -7.09 -8.56 0.15
N SER A 49 -8.22 -7.85 0.25
CA SER A 49 -9.51 -8.46 0.59
C SER A 49 -10.19 -9.10 -0.60
N VAL A 50 -11.05 -10.09 -0.31
CA VAL A 50 -11.96 -10.67 -1.31
C VAL A 50 -12.93 -9.62 -1.86
N GLU A 51 -13.42 -8.72 -1.00
CA GLU A 51 -14.25 -7.57 -1.39
C GLU A 51 -13.55 -6.68 -2.44
N ARG A 52 -12.26 -6.37 -2.24
CA ARG A 52 -11.47 -5.58 -3.21
C ARG A 52 -11.26 -6.32 -4.53
N LEU A 53 -11.03 -7.64 -4.49
CA LEU A 53 -10.93 -8.46 -5.71
C LEU A 53 -12.22 -8.44 -6.53
N LEU A 54 -13.36 -8.61 -5.87
CA LEU A 54 -14.66 -8.65 -6.55
C LEU A 54 -15.03 -7.27 -7.11
N ALA A 55 -14.79 -6.20 -6.34
CA ALA A 55 -14.96 -4.83 -6.82
C ALA A 55 -14.06 -4.51 -8.02
N LEU A 56 -12.81 -5.00 -8.05
CA LEU A 56 -11.91 -4.87 -9.21
C LEU A 56 -12.41 -5.67 -10.42
N ASN A 57 -12.94 -6.89 -10.22
CA ASN A 57 -13.53 -7.67 -11.30
C ASN A 57 -14.80 -7.01 -11.87
N ASP A 58 -15.72 -6.54 -11.00
CA ASP A 58 -16.91 -5.79 -11.40
C ASP A 58 -16.52 -4.51 -12.17
N TYR A 59 -15.46 -3.83 -11.73
CA TYR A 59 -14.91 -2.64 -12.39
C TYR A 59 -14.37 -2.96 -13.78
N TYR A 60 -13.55 -4.01 -13.90
CA TYR A 60 -12.99 -4.48 -15.18
C TYR A 60 -14.07 -4.89 -16.18
N GLN A 61 -15.17 -5.50 -15.73
CA GLN A 61 -16.27 -5.90 -16.60
C GLN A 61 -17.18 -4.72 -17.00
N ARG A 62 -17.33 -3.70 -16.14
CA ARG A 62 -18.23 -2.56 -16.36
C ARG A 62 -17.59 -1.40 -17.13
N THR A 63 -16.30 -1.15 -16.94
CA THR A 63 -15.63 0.05 -17.47
C THR A 63 -14.99 -0.18 -18.83
N SER A 64 -15.00 0.85 -19.67
CA SER A 64 -14.30 0.83 -20.95
C SER A 64 -12.85 1.29 -20.80
N LEU A 65 -11.97 0.80 -21.67
CA LEU A 65 -10.56 1.21 -21.67
C LEU A 65 -10.40 2.73 -21.88
N ALA A 66 -11.31 3.37 -22.62
CA ALA A 66 -11.31 4.83 -22.80
C ALA A 66 -11.57 5.57 -21.47
N HIS A 67 -12.51 5.09 -20.65
CA HIS A 67 -12.77 5.64 -19.31
C HIS A 67 -11.52 5.49 -18.42
N VAL A 68 -10.92 4.30 -18.40
CA VAL A 68 -9.69 4.01 -17.65
C VAL A 68 -8.54 4.95 -18.02
N VAL A 69 -8.30 5.18 -19.32
CA VAL A 69 -7.26 6.12 -19.78
C VAL A 69 -7.57 7.55 -19.32
N VAL A 70 -8.82 8.01 -19.44
CA VAL A 70 -9.25 9.35 -18.99
C VAL A 70 -9.06 9.52 -17.48
N VAL A 71 -9.44 8.53 -16.66
CA VAL A 71 -9.22 8.55 -15.21
C VAL A 71 -7.75 8.68 -14.85
N CYS A 72 -6.88 7.88 -15.48
CA CYS A 72 -5.44 7.94 -15.24
C CYS A 72 -4.87 9.32 -15.65
N SER A 73 -5.20 9.82 -16.84
CA SER A 73 -4.72 11.12 -17.33
C SER A 73 -5.21 12.31 -16.50
N LEU A 74 -6.49 12.31 -16.09
CA LEU A 74 -7.06 13.39 -15.28
C LEU A 74 -6.67 13.30 -13.79
N GLY A 75 -6.29 12.12 -13.29
CA GLY A 75 -6.01 11.89 -11.87
C GLY A 75 -4.91 12.76 -11.26
N LEU A 76 -3.90 13.16 -12.04
CA LEU A 76 -2.78 13.97 -11.55
C LEU A 76 -2.90 15.48 -11.85
N LEU A 77 -3.74 15.87 -12.81
CA LEU A 77 -3.82 17.25 -13.31
C LEU A 77 -4.29 18.31 -12.29
N PRO A 78 -5.29 18.08 -11.41
CA PRO A 78 -5.85 19.15 -10.59
C PRO A 78 -4.82 19.86 -9.70
N ALA A 79 -3.87 19.12 -9.13
CA ALA A 79 -2.82 19.71 -8.30
C ALA A 79 -1.83 20.57 -9.10
N PHE A 80 -1.48 20.19 -10.33
CA PHE A 80 -0.69 21.02 -11.25
C PHE A 80 -1.46 22.26 -11.71
N VAL A 81 -2.77 22.15 -11.97
CA VAL A 81 -3.63 23.32 -12.29
C VAL A 81 -3.66 24.31 -11.12
N VAL A 82 -3.81 23.83 -9.87
CA VAL A 82 -3.74 24.70 -8.69
C VAL A 82 -2.35 25.35 -8.55
N ALA A 83 -1.26 24.64 -8.87
CA ALA A 83 0.07 25.22 -8.89
C ALA A 83 0.20 26.36 -9.91
N VAL A 84 -0.23 26.14 -11.17
CA VAL A 84 -0.21 27.20 -12.21
C VAL A 84 -1.08 28.40 -11.80
N LEU A 85 -2.24 28.19 -11.18
CA LEU A 85 -3.08 29.27 -10.65
C LEU A 85 -2.40 30.08 -9.53
N VAL A 86 -1.57 29.44 -8.71
CA VAL A 86 -0.72 30.12 -7.70
C VAL A 86 0.41 30.92 -8.38
N GLU A 87 0.99 30.41 -9.46
CA GLU A 87 2.03 31.12 -10.24
C GLU A 87 1.52 32.39 -10.93
N CYS A 88 0.22 32.47 -11.23
CA CYS A 88 -0.45 33.66 -11.76
C CYS A 88 -0.52 34.83 -10.75
N ILE A 89 -0.24 34.63 -9.45
CA ILE A 89 -0.25 35.70 -8.45
C ILE A 89 1.02 36.55 -8.60
N PRO A 90 0.91 37.86 -8.93
CA PRO A 90 2.05 38.69 -9.28
C PRO A 90 2.95 39.00 -8.06
N LEU A 91 4.26 38.87 -8.26
CA LEU A 91 5.28 39.16 -7.26
C LEU A 91 6.07 40.43 -7.61
N ARG A 92 6.52 41.14 -6.57
CA ARG A 92 7.44 42.27 -6.67
C ARG A 92 8.89 41.85 -6.38
N PRO A 93 9.90 42.69 -6.67
CA PRO A 93 11.28 42.39 -6.30
C PRO A 93 11.44 42.13 -4.79
N PRO A 94 12.18 41.07 -4.40
CA PRO A 94 12.47 40.79 -2.99
C PRO A 94 13.41 41.83 -2.33
N THR A 95 14.00 42.73 -3.12
CA THR A 95 14.76 43.89 -2.66
C THR A 95 13.88 44.99 -2.06
N GLU A 96 12.57 44.99 -2.36
CA GLU A 96 11.61 45.85 -1.66
C GLU A 96 11.30 45.29 -0.27
N SER A 97 10.92 46.16 0.68
CA SER A 97 10.58 45.75 2.05
C SER A 97 9.48 44.67 2.10
N TRP A 98 9.46 43.90 3.20
CA TRP A 98 8.45 42.88 3.47
C TRP A 98 7.00 43.41 3.41
N ARG A 99 6.80 44.71 3.65
CA ARG A 99 5.48 45.38 3.55
C ARG A 99 5.04 45.63 2.11
N ALA A 100 5.98 45.93 1.22
CA ALA A 100 5.70 46.15 -0.19
C ALA A 100 5.41 44.83 -0.92
N ASN A 101 6.03 43.73 -0.48
CA ASN A 101 5.77 42.37 -0.94
C ASN A 101 4.50 41.74 -0.33
N TYR A 102 3.40 42.50 -0.19
CA TYR A 102 2.16 41.97 0.42
C TYR A 102 1.51 40.85 -0.41
N THR A 103 1.70 40.84 -1.73
CA THR A 103 1.20 39.77 -2.61
C THR A 103 1.90 38.43 -2.37
N PHE A 104 3.16 38.44 -1.89
CA PHE A 104 3.85 37.23 -1.47
C PHE A 104 3.18 36.59 -0.26
N TRP A 105 2.73 37.37 0.74
CA TRP A 105 2.00 36.84 1.90
C TRP A 105 0.64 36.28 1.52
N ILE A 106 -0.08 36.93 0.60
CA ILE A 106 -1.34 36.41 0.04
C ILE A 106 -1.08 35.09 -0.69
N ARG A 107 -0.06 35.04 -1.56
CA ARG A 107 0.33 33.81 -2.27
C ARG A 107 0.69 32.68 -1.32
N LEU A 108 1.48 32.96 -0.27
CA LEU A 108 1.87 32.01 0.76
C LEU A 108 0.66 31.44 1.52
N PHE A 109 -0.37 32.27 1.79
CA PHE A 109 -1.63 31.82 2.36
C PHE A 109 -2.43 30.95 1.38
N VAL A 110 -2.64 31.43 0.15
CA VAL A 110 -3.42 30.75 -0.89
C VAL A 110 -2.82 29.40 -1.26
N SER A 111 -1.48 29.26 -1.23
CA SER A 111 -0.80 28.01 -1.59
C SER A 111 -0.62 27.06 -0.41
N SER A 112 -0.50 27.56 0.83
CA SER A 112 -0.51 26.70 2.03
C SER A 112 -1.89 26.13 2.35
N LEU A 113 -2.99 26.80 1.94
CA LEU A 113 -4.35 26.35 2.25
C LEU A 113 -4.71 24.98 1.62
N PRO A 114 -4.46 24.68 0.32
CA PRO A 114 -4.64 23.34 -0.23
C PRO A 114 -3.68 22.30 0.37
N ILE A 115 -2.47 22.70 0.77
CA ILE A 115 -1.52 21.82 1.49
C ILE A 115 -2.12 21.42 2.85
N ALA A 116 -2.68 22.38 3.60
CA ALA A 116 -3.30 22.11 4.89
C ALA A 116 -4.57 21.25 4.77
N PHE A 117 -5.44 21.52 3.78
CA PHE A 117 -6.57 20.64 3.45
C PHE A 117 -6.10 19.24 3.07
N GLY A 118 -5.05 19.13 2.23
CA GLY A 118 -4.41 17.87 1.89
C GLY A 118 -3.97 17.11 3.14
N GLY A 119 -3.22 17.74 4.04
CA GLY A 119 -2.85 17.17 5.33
C GLY A 119 -4.05 16.61 6.10
N VAL A 120 -5.13 17.39 6.26
CA VAL A 120 -6.34 16.93 6.98
C VAL A 120 -6.97 15.71 6.29
N TYR A 121 -7.07 15.72 4.96
CA TYR A 121 -7.66 14.59 4.22
C TYR A 121 -6.78 13.34 4.23
N GLN A 122 -5.43 13.46 4.21
CA GLN A 122 -4.53 12.31 4.38
C GLN A 122 -4.82 11.55 5.67
N VAL A 123 -5.13 12.24 6.77
CA VAL A 123 -5.51 11.59 8.04
C VAL A 123 -6.97 11.16 8.04
N LYS A 124 -7.89 12.01 7.55
CA LYS A 124 -9.34 11.80 7.64
C LYS A 124 -9.82 10.55 6.89
N GLU A 125 -9.24 10.25 5.73
CA GLU A 125 -9.61 9.07 4.92
C GLU A 125 -9.15 7.74 5.56
N VAL A 126 -8.32 7.82 6.60
CA VAL A 126 -7.58 6.70 7.18
C VAL A 126 -8.04 6.39 8.62
N ILE A 127 -8.56 7.39 9.33
CA ILE A 127 -9.16 7.23 10.67
C ILE A 127 -10.65 6.83 10.58
N GLN A 128 -11.23 6.49 11.74
CA GLN A 128 -12.65 6.16 11.83
C GLN A 128 -13.57 7.30 11.33
N PRO A 129 -14.62 6.99 10.54
CA PRO A 129 -15.60 7.99 10.10
C PRO A 129 -16.25 8.73 11.28
N GLY A 130 -16.51 10.03 11.10
CA GLY A 130 -17.21 10.86 12.08
C GLY A 130 -16.33 11.50 13.17
N VAL A 131 -15.04 11.14 13.29
CA VAL A 131 -14.13 11.72 14.30
C VAL A 131 -13.89 13.23 14.10
N ILE A 132 -13.86 13.70 12.84
CA ILE A 132 -13.57 15.11 12.51
C ILE A 132 -14.80 15.76 11.86
N SER A 133 -15.34 16.78 12.53
CA SER A 133 -16.40 17.66 12.00
C SER A 133 -15.87 18.55 10.86
N THR A 134 -16.73 18.87 9.88
CA THR A 134 -16.42 19.81 8.78
C THR A 134 -15.89 21.16 9.30
N THR A 135 -16.44 21.66 10.41
CA THR A 135 -15.94 22.89 11.06
C THR A 135 -14.49 22.72 11.56
N GLY A 136 -14.14 21.55 12.07
CA GLY A 136 -12.76 21.23 12.49
C GLY A 136 -11.78 21.13 11.32
N ILE A 137 -12.21 20.65 10.16
CA ILE A 137 -11.41 20.64 8.92
C ILE A 137 -11.08 22.08 8.51
N ILE A 138 -12.10 22.94 8.46
CA ILE A 138 -11.95 24.37 8.08
C ILE A 138 -11.09 25.09 9.12
N ALA A 139 -11.36 24.91 10.42
CA ALA A 139 -10.57 25.50 11.50
C ALA A 139 -9.10 25.05 11.47
N THR A 140 -8.84 23.78 11.14
CA THR A 140 -7.47 23.27 11.00
C THR A 140 -6.75 23.90 9.81
N ALA A 141 -7.38 23.91 8.64
CA ALA A 141 -6.77 24.48 7.43
C ALA A 141 -6.52 25.99 7.58
N PHE A 142 -7.54 26.79 7.88
CA PHE A 142 -7.41 28.24 7.98
C PHE A 142 -6.57 28.67 9.20
N GLY A 143 -6.73 28.01 10.35
CA GLY A 143 -5.99 28.32 11.58
C GLY A 143 -4.49 28.07 11.44
N SER A 144 -4.10 26.90 10.91
CA SER A 144 -2.68 26.58 10.69
C SER A 144 -2.04 27.50 9.65
N CYS A 145 -2.70 27.78 8.53
CA CYS A 145 -2.23 28.72 7.51
C CYS A 145 -2.12 30.16 8.04
N ALA A 146 -3.08 30.64 8.82
CA ALA A 146 -3.04 31.98 9.39
C ALA A 146 -1.88 32.14 10.39
N CYS A 147 -1.70 31.18 11.30
CA CYS A 147 -0.57 31.18 12.24
C CYS A 147 0.79 31.04 11.53
N TYR A 148 0.87 30.22 10.49
CA TYR A 148 2.07 30.04 9.66
C TYR A 148 2.48 31.32 8.93
N VAL A 149 1.55 31.98 8.24
CA VAL A 149 1.82 33.23 7.52
C VAL A 149 2.12 34.37 8.51
N ALA A 150 1.37 34.48 9.61
CA ALA A 150 1.63 35.47 10.65
C ALA A 150 3.02 35.31 11.30
N LEU A 151 3.44 34.07 11.60
CA LEU A 151 4.78 33.79 12.11
C LEU A 151 5.86 34.14 11.07
N THR A 152 5.64 33.79 9.80
CA THR A 152 6.60 34.10 8.72
C THR A 152 6.75 35.62 8.53
N ILE A 153 5.64 36.38 8.58
CA ILE A 153 5.66 37.85 8.58
C ILE A 153 6.42 38.38 9.80
N LEU A 154 6.18 37.82 11.00
CA LEU A 154 6.87 38.24 12.22
C LEU A 154 8.39 38.01 12.13
N VAL A 155 8.83 36.86 11.63
CA VAL A 155 10.27 36.57 11.41
C VAL A 155 10.86 37.52 10.36
N ALA A 156 10.15 37.78 9.26
CA ALA A 156 10.58 38.74 8.24
C ALA A 156 10.67 40.18 8.77
N ALA A 157 9.82 40.56 9.73
CA ALA A 157 9.80 41.87 10.36
C ALA A 157 10.85 42.05 11.47
N LEU A 158 11.19 40.98 12.19
CA LEU A 158 12.16 41.01 13.29
C LEU A 158 13.61 40.75 12.85
N TRP A 159 13.83 39.99 11.76
CA TRP A 159 15.17 39.56 11.34
C TRP A 159 15.60 40.14 9.99
N LYS A 160 15.09 39.58 8.88
CA LYS A 160 15.40 40.02 7.51
C LYS A 160 14.34 39.51 6.54
N PHE A 161 14.11 40.26 5.47
CA PHE A 161 13.37 39.82 4.29
C PHE A 161 14.26 39.89 3.03
N PRO A 162 14.28 38.87 2.16
CA PRO A 162 13.80 37.50 2.40
C PRO A 162 14.45 36.83 3.60
N ILE A 163 13.75 35.87 4.22
CA ILE A 163 14.26 35.09 5.35
C ILE A 163 15.23 34.04 4.79
N PRO A 164 16.52 33.96 5.23
CA PRO A 164 17.46 32.95 4.75
C PRO A 164 16.92 31.53 4.97
N PHE A 165 16.87 30.72 3.90
CA PHE A 165 16.25 29.39 3.89
C PHE A 165 14.81 29.38 4.44
N GLY A 166 14.07 30.48 4.26
CA GLY A 166 12.78 30.74 4.90
C GLY A 166 11.73 29.65 4.70
N TYR A 167 11.66 29.04 3.52
CA TYR A 167 10.75 27.91 3.31
C TYR A 167 11.13 26.70 4.18
N VAL A 168 12.41 26.31 4.17
CA VAL A 168 12.95 25.19 4.97
C VAL A 168 12.75 25.45 6.48
N LEU A 169 13.05 26.67 6.93
CA LEU A 169 12.89 27.09 8.32
C LEU A 169 11.42 27.06 8.79
N THR A 170 10.47 27.33 7.89
CA THR A 170 9.05 27.48 8.23
C THR A 170 8.21 26.21 8.04
N ILE A 171 8.74 25.15 7.39
CA ILE A 171 8.11 23.81 7.34
C ILE A 171 7.84 23.27 8.75
N GLY A 172 8.81 23.32 9.65
CA GLY A 172 8.67 22.84 11.03
C GLY A 172 7.52 23.53 11.79
N PRO A 173 7.51 24.87 11.84
CA PRO A 173 6.39 25.64 12.38
C PRO A 173 5.04 25.39 11.70
N PHE A 174 4.99 25.21 10.38
CA PHE A 174 3.75 24.86 9.67
C PHE A 174 3.19 23.52 10.16
N VAL A 175 4.03 22.47 10.19
CA VAL A 175 3.66 21.15 10.70
C VAL A 175 3.24 21.23 12.17
N PHE A 176 3.93 22.01 13.00
CA PHE A 176 3.56 22.22 14.40
C PHE A 176 2.17 22.86 14.55
N PHE A 177 1.89 23.98 13.87
CA PHE A 177 0.57 24.61 13.92
C PHE A 177 -0.51 23.67 13.38
N TYR A 178 -0.25 22.98 12.26
CA TYR A 178 -1.15 21.97 11.71
C TYR A 178 -1.48 20.89 12.76
N MET A 179 -0.48 20.29 13.42
CA MET A 179 -0.69 19.28 14.46
C MET A 179 -1.51 19.81 15.64
N VAL A 180 -1.22 21.02 16.12
CA VAL A 180 -1.95 21.65 17.23
C VAL A 180 -3.42 21.88 16.86
N PHE A 181 -3.70 22.52 15.73
CA PHE A 181 -5.08 22.77 15.31
C PHE A 181 -5.85 21.48 14.97
N PHE A 182 -5.18 20.47 14.40
CA PHE A 182 -5.77 19.16 14.11
C PHE A 182 -6.21 18.44 15.39
N LEU A 183 -5.34 18.40 16.40
CA LEU A 183 -5.64 17.78 17.70
C LEU A 183 -6.73 18.54 18.46
N LEU A 184 -6.72 19.89 18.41
CA LEU A 184 -7.79 20.71 18.98
C LEU A 184 -9.14 20.47 18.29
N SER A 185 -9.14 20.26 16.98
CA SER A 185 -10.35 20.01 16.17
C SER A 185 -11.00 18.65 16.41
N ILE A 186 -10.24 17.67 16.91
CA ILE A 186 -10.76 16.37 17.39
C ILE A 186 -11.24 16.49 18.85
N GLY A 187 -10.57 17.33 19.64
CA GLY A 187 -10.90 17.59 21.04
C GLY A 187 -10.18 16.62 22.00
N PRO A 188 -9.51 17.12 23.06
CA PRO A 188 -8.75 16.27 23.99
C PRO A 188 -9.55 15.14 24.63
N ARG A 189 -10.85 15.35 24.90
CA ARG A 189 -11.74 14.35 25.53
C ARG A 189 -11.93 13.11 24.66
N VAL A 190 -12.11 13.29 23.34
CA VAL A 190 -12.27 12.17 22.39
C VAL A 190 -10.99 11.35 22.31
N LEU A 191 -9.83 12.03 22.31
CA LEU A 191 -8.51 11.38 22.24
C LEU A 191 -8.15 10.60 23.51
N VAL A 192 -8.59 11.07 24.69
CA VAL A 192 -8.43 10.34 25.97
C VAL A 192 -9.32 9.10 26.02
N ASN A 193 -10.56 9.19 25.53
CA ASN A 193 -11.55 8.11 25.62
C ASN A 193 -11.30 6.94 24.63
N SER A 194 -10.39 7.09 23.66
CA SER A 194 -10.19 6.09 22.59
C SER A 194 -8.71 5.81 22.31
N PRO A 195 -8.07 4.85 23.01
CA PRO A 195 -6.65 4.55 22.84
C PRO A 195 -6.30 4.04 21.43
N ALA A 196 -7.22 3.34 20.76
CA ALA A 196 -7.06 2.89 19.38
C ALA A 196 -6.98 4.07 18.39
N LEU A 197 -7.90 5.04 18.52
CA LEU A 197 -7.90 6.27 17.71
C LEU A 197 -6.63 7.09 17.94
N ARG A 198 -6.18 7.21 19.20
CA ARG A 198 -4.90 7.87 19.53
C ARG A 198 -3.71 7.21 18.82
N ARG A 199 -3.67 5.88 18.74
CA ARG A 199 -2.62 5.14 18.02
C ARG A 199 -2.65 5.39 16.51
N GLN A 200 -3.85 5.44 15.90
CA GLN A 200 -4.01 5.77 14.48
C GLN A 200 -3.54 7.20 14.18
N ILE A 201 -4.03 8.18 14.93
CA ILE A 201 -3.64 9.60 14.77
C ILE A 201 -2.14 9.77 14.95
N PHE A 202 -1.56 9.22 16.03
CA PHE A 202 -0.11 9.32 16.27
C PHE A 202 0.72 8.76 15.11
N SER A 203 0.29 7.63 14.55
CA SER A 203 0.93 7.05 13.36
C SER A 203 0.84 7.98 12.13
N GLN A 204 -0.34 8.55 11.83
CA GLN A 204 -0.48 9.49 10.72
C GLN A 204 0.29 10.81 10.94
N MET A 205 0.36 11.31 12.19
CA MET A 205 1.20 12.46 12.53
C MET A 205 2.68 12.16 12.30
N LEU A 206 3.16 10.94 12.56
CA LEU A 206 4.52 10.53 12.23
C LEU A 206 4.76 10.45 10.70
N VAL A 207 3.76 10.04 9.91
CA VAL A 207 3.87 10.07 8.44
C VAL A 207 4.00 11.51 7.94
N ILE A 208 3.16 12.43 8.40
CA ILE A 208 3.23 13.86 8.04
C ILE A 208 4.55 14.49 8.52
N ALA A 209 5.04 14.15 9.71
CA ALA A 209 6.35 14.61 10.18
C ALA A 209 7.51 14.09 9.30
N ALA A 210 7.45 12.84 8.83
CA ALA A 210 8.44 12.29 7.91
C ALA A 210 8.38 12.91 6.51
N GLN A 211 7.18 13.22 5.99
CA GLN A 211 7.02 14.04 4.78
C GLN A 211 7.64 15.43 4.98
N GLY A 212 7.40 16.09 6.11
CA GLY A 212 8.00 17.38 6.46
C GLY A 212 9.54 17.33 6.52
N LEU A 213 10.11 16.27 7.10
CA LEU A 213 11.56 16.04 7.09
C LEU A 213 12.11 15.83 5.67
N LEU A 214 11.37 15.12 4.81
CA LEU A 214 11.76 14.90 3.42
C LEU A 214 11.73 16.20 2.59
N ALA A 215 10.75 17.07 2.84
CA ALA A 215 10.70 18.42 2.25
C ALA A 215 11.89 19.32 2.68
N ILE A 216 12.54 19.03 3.80
CA ILE A 216 13.80 19.67 4.26
C ILE A 216 15.03 18.99 3.64
N ALA A 217 15.02 17.65 3.57
CA ALA A 217 16.13 16.85 3.08
C ALA A 217 16.44 17.11 1.60
N TYR A 218 15.43 17.23 0.73
CA TYR A 218 15.64 17.44 -0.71
C TYR A 218 16.33 18.76 -1.07
N PRO A 219 15.91 19.95 -0.56
CA PRO A 219 16.67 21.20 -0.76
C PRO A 219 18.10 21.12 -0.21
N THR A 220 18.30 20.44 0.92
CA THR A 220 19.62 20.24 1.53
C THR A 220 20.52 19.39 0.61
N PHE A 221 19.98 18.30 0.07
CA PHE A 221 20.66 17.49 -0.95
C PHE A 221 20.99 18.32 -2.20
N GLY A 222 20.07 19.16 -2.68
CA GLY A 222 20.30 20.03 -3.84
C GLY A 222 21.38 21.10 -3.62
N ALA A 223 21.44 21.69 -2.43
CA ALA A 223 22.49 22.63 -2.05
C ALA A 223 23.87 21.96 -2.03
N ILE A 224 23.97 20.75 -1.46
CA ILE A 224 25.21 19.96 -1.45
C ILE A 224 25.59 19.54 -2.88
N PHE A 225 24.65 18.97 -3.64
CA PHE A 225 24.87 18.49 -5.00
C PHE A 225 25.45 19.57 -5.92
N LYS A 226 24.98 20.83 -5.80
CA LYS A 226 25.51 21.97 -6.55
C LYS A 226 26.95 22.38 -6.19
N GLN A 227 27.41 22.07 -4.97
CA GLN A 227 28.77 22.39 -4.51
C GLN A 227 29.81 21.32 -4.89
N LEU A 228 29.36 20.10 -5.17
CA LEU A 228 30.21 18.97 -5.56
C LEU A 228 30.71 19.10 -7.01
N SER A 229 31.92 18.59 -7.28
CA SER A 229 32.44 18.46 -8.65
C SER A 229 31.79 17.28 -9.40
N GLY A 230 31.90 17.22 -10.74
CA GLY A 230 31.12 16.27 -11.56
C GLY A 230 31.27 14.78 -11.22
N HIS A 231 32.43 14.34 -10.71
CA HIS A 231 32.64 12.95 -10.28
C HIS A 231 32.05 12.69 -8.88
N GLU A 232 32.14 13.66 -7.97
CA GLU A 232 31.49 13.62 -6.65
C GLU A 232 29.97 13.69 -6.78
N GLN A 233 29.43 14.53 -7.67
CA GLN A 233 28.01 14.57 -8.04
C GLN A 233 27.53 13.18 -8.49
N THR A 234 28.31 12.52 -9.35
CA THR A 234 28.00 11.17 -9.86
C THR A 234 27.93 10.13 -8.73
N ALA A 235 28.82 10.21 -7.74
CA ALA A 235 28.76 9.34 -6.55
C ALA A 235 27.58 9.72 -5.62
N PHE A 236 27.30 11.01 -5.45
CA PHE A 236 26.27 11.51 -4.54
C PHE A 236 24.83 11.21 -5.02
N VAL A 237 24.63 11.01 -6.33
CA VAL A 237 23.34 10.54 -6.90
C VAL A 237 22.82 9.27 -6.23
N PHE A 238 23.69 8.33 -5.85
CA PHE A 238 23.28 7.08 -5.19
C PHE A 238 22.63 7.27 -3.81
N VAL A 239 22.76 8.46 -3.21
CA VAL A 239 22.06 8.81 -1.97
C VAL A 239 20.56 8.96 -2.20
N LEU A 240 20.10 9.37 -3.39
CA LEU A 240 18.67 9.53 -3.69
C LEU A 240 17.90 8.18 -3.60
N PRO A 241 18.34 7.08 -4.26
CA PRO A 241 17.78 5.74 -4.01
C PRO A 241 17.78 5.32 -2.54
N ILE A 242 18.83 5.66 -1.77
CA ILE A 242 18.93 5.31 -0.35
C ILE A 242 17.88 6.07 0.48
N ILE A 243 17.68 7.37 0.21
CA ILE A 243 16.64 8.19 0.85
C ILE A 243 15.24 7.66 0.46
N LYS A 244 14.97 7.45 -0.84
CA LYS A 244 13.73 6.87 -1.38
C LYS A 244 13.39 5.56 -0.66
N PHE A 245 14.35 4.63 -0.60
CA PHE A 245 14.18 3.32 0.05
C PHE A 245 13.97 3.42 1.56
N SER A 246 14.78 4.20 2.27
CA SER A 246 14.70 4.34 3.74
C SER A 246 13.36 4.94 4.18
N ILE A 247 12.85 5.94 3.45
CA ILE A 247 11.58 6.59 3.78
C ILE A 247 10.39 5.72 3.38
N LYS A 248 10.43 5.03 2.22
CA LYS A 248 9.43 3.99 1.90
C LYS A 248 9.34 2.95 3.01
N GLN A 249 10.49 2.47 3.48
CA GLN A 249 10.57 1.49 4.57
C GLN A 249 9.98 2.03 5.88
N PHE A 250 10.29 3.28 6.25
CA PHE A 250 9.75 3.94 7.44
C PHE A 250 8.21 4.11 7.36
N ILE A 251 7.72 4.76 6.30
CA ILE A 251 6.28 5.04 6.13
C ILE A 251 5.48 3.74 6.03
N ALA A 252 5.99 2.71 5.34
CA ALA A 252 5.34 1.40 5.28
C ALA A 252 5.27 0.68 6.64
N THR A 253 6.25 0.91 7.52
CA THR A 253 6.27 0.33 8.87
C THR A 253 5.26 1.04 9.79
N VAL A 254 5.30 2.38 9.80
CA VAL A 254 4.38 3.24 10.58
C VAL A 254 2.93 3.02 10.12
N SER A 255 2.71 3.00 8.81
CA SER A 255 1.40 2.81 8.19
C SER A 255 0.90 1.36 8.17
N SER A 256 1.67 0.37 8.64
CA SER A 256 1.30 -1.07 8.56
C SER A 256 -0.12 -1.40 9.04
N HIS A 257 -0.60 -0.69 10.06
CA HIS A 257 -1.96 -0.78 10.59
C HIS A 257 -3.10 -0.38 9.61
N LEU A 258 -2.77 0.26 8.48
CA LEU A 258 -3.72 0.73 7.45
C LEU A 258 -4.07 -0.34 6.41
N HIS A 259 -3.40 -1.48 6.44
CA HIS A 259 -3.71 -2.63 5.59
C HIS A 259 -3.64 -2.38 4.08
N GLU A 260 -4.75 -1.99 3.45
CA GLU A 260 -4.86 -1.80 2.00
C GLU A 260 -4.42 -0.40 1.55
N TYR A 261 -4.49 0.61 2.42
CA TYR A 261 -3.98 1.95 2.10
C TYR A 261 -2.44 2.04 2.12
N VAL A 262 -1.72 1.05 2.66
CA VAL A 262 -0.26 1.10 2.84
C VAL A 262 0.47 1.35 1.51
N GLY A 263 0.04 0.68 0.44
CA GLY A 263 0.63 0.86 -0.89
C GLY A 263 0.43 2.30 -1.42
N PRO A 264 -0.83 2.74 -1.59
CA PRO A 264 -1.17 4.12 -1.97
C PRO A 264 -0.49 5.19 -1.11
N THR A 265 -0.57 5.10 0.23
CA THR A 265 0.07 6.08 1.13
C THR A 265 1.58 6.14 0.92
N VAL A 266 2.29 5.01 0.80
CA VAL A 266 3.75 5.01 0.63
C VAL A 266 4.17 5.58 -0.73
N VAL A 267 3.52 5.14 -1.81
CA VAL A 267 3.82 5.62 -3.18
C VAL A 267 3.52 7.11 -3.29
N LEU A 268 2.33 7.55 -2.87
CA LEU A 268 1.93 8.96 -2.94
C LEU A 268 2.71 9.86 -1.98
N SER A 269 3.22 9.32 -0.88
CA SER A 269 4.06 10.08 0.07
C SER A 269 5.52 10.22 -0.35
N VAL A 270 6.07 9.28 -1.14
CA VAL A 270 7.53 9.24 -1.41
C VAL A 270 7.86 9.38 -2.89
N ASP A 271 7.13 8.70 -3.78
CA ASP A 271 7.47 8.71 -5.22
C ASP A 271 7.08 10.04 -5.85
N VAL A 272 5.93 10.62 -5.49
CA VAL A 272 5.51 11.93 -6.00
C VAL A 272 6.58 13.01 -5.76
N CYS A 273 7.08 13.13 -4.54
CA CYS A 273 8.13 14.11 -4.23
C CYS A 273 9.50 13.72 -4.79
N ASN A 274 9.84 12.43 -4.80
CA ASN A 274 11.12 11.98 -5.34
C ASN A 274 11.21 12.26 -6.85
N VAL A 275 10.14 12.01 -7.60
CA VAL A 275 10.11 12.20 -9.06
C VAL A 275 10.06 13.68 -9.43
N LEU A 276 9.29 14.50 -8.70
CA LEU A 276 9.35 15.96 -8.85
C LEU A 276 10.77 16.48 -8.60
N TYR A 277 11.43 15.99 -7.55
CA TYR A 277 12.79 16.38 -7.20
C TYR A 277 13.83 15.90 -8.24
N VAL A 278 13.75 14.64 -8.68
CA VAL A 278 14.58 14.10 -9.77
C VAL A 278 14.37 14.88 -11.06
N SER A 279 13.14 15.28 -11.39
CA SER A 279 12.86 16.13 -12.56
C SER A 279 13.54 17.50 -12.47
N ILE A 280 13.52 18.14 -11.29
CA ILE A 280 14.26 19.39 -11.03
C ILE A 280 15.79 19.16 -11.11
N CYS A 281 16.29 18.02 -10.64
CA CYS A 281 17.70 17.65 -10.80
C CYS A 281 18.07 17.44 -12.28
N VAL A 282 17.28 16.70 -13.07
CA VAL A 282 17.51 16.50 -14.52
C VAL A 282 17.46 17.83 -15.27
N GLN A 283 16.55 18.74 -14.90
CA GLN A 283 16.49 20.10 -15.46
C GLN A 283 17.76 20.93 -15.18
N THR A 284 18.37 20.75 -14.00
CA THR A 284 19.52 21.56 -13.53
C THR A 284 20.88 20.86 -13.70
N ALA A 285 20.90 19.59 -14.10
CA ALA A 285 22.11 18.81 -14.29
C ALA A 285 22.90 19.26 -15.52
N ILE A 286 24.20 19.47 -15.33
CA ILE A 286 25.13 19.84 -16.42
C ILE A 286 25.66 18.57 -17.13
N SER A 287 25.66 17.42 -16.44
CA SER A 287 26.23 16.16 -16.94
C SER A 287 25.15 15.21 -17.47
N PRO A 288 25.18 14.81 -18.76
CA PRO A 288 24.23 13.84 -19.30
C PRO A 288 24.39 12.44 -18.68
N LEU A 289 25.58 12.11 -18.17
CA LEU A 289 25.84 10.86 -17.44
C LEU A 289 25.02 10.78 -16.15
N THR A 290 24.85 11.90 -15.44
CA THR A 290 24.07 11.95 -14.20
C THR A 290 22.59 11.66 -14.45
N SER A 291 22.01 12.27 -15.50
CA SER A 291 20.64 11.97 -15.92
C SER A 291 20.48 10.53 -16.38
N ALA A 292 21.45 9.99 -17.15
CA ALA A 292 21.42 8.59 -17.59
C ALA A 292 21.51 7.59 -16.42
N LEU A 293 22.25 7.92 -15.35
CA LEU A 293 22.35 7.08 -14.15
C LEU A 293 21.10 7.12 -13.28
N LEU A 294 20.42 8.27 -13.19
CA LEU A 294 19.11 8.37 -12.53
C LEU A 294 18.09 7.45 -13.23
N ILE A 295 17.94 7.61 -14.54
CA ILE A 295 17.07 6.79 -15.39
C ILE A 295 17.43 5.29 -15.30
N GLY A 296 18.72 4.96 -15.39
CA GLY A 296 19.20 3.58 -15.31
C GLY A 296 18.98 2.94 -13.93
N SER A 297 19.00 3.73 -12.86
CA SER A 297 18.71 3.27 -11.49
C SER A 297 17.23 2.94 -11.32
N ASP A 298 16.32 3.82 -11.74
CA ASP A 298 14.88 3.56 -11.61
C ASP A 298 14.48 2.37 -12.51
N ALA A 299 14.92 2.33 -13.78
CA ALA A 299 14.75 1.17 -14.69
C ALA A 299 15.21 -0.18 -14.08
N PHE A 300 16.33 -0.19 -13.34
CA PHE A 300 16.81 -1.38 -12.62
C PHE A 300 15.85 -1.83 -11.52
N PHE A 301 15.26 -0.89 -10.76
CA PHE A 301 14.25 -1.22 -9.75
C PHE A 301 12.95 -1.77 -10.37
N VAL A 302 12.51 -1.25 -11.53
CA VAL A 302 11.35 -1.80 -12.26
C VAL A 302 11.58 -3.28 -12.62
N VAL A 303 12.77 -3.60 -13.15
CA VAL A 303 13.14 -4.98 -13.53
C VAL A 303 13.18 -5.90 -12.31
N LEU A 304 13.68 -5.44 -11.16
CA LEU A 304 13.64 -6.21 -9.92
C LEU A 304 12.21 -6.45 -9.41
N ALA A 305 11.35 -5.43 -9.45
CA ALA A 305 9.94 -5.54 -9.05
C ALA A 305 9.19 -6.53 -9.94
N LEU A 306 9.33 -6.40 -11.27
CA LEU A 306 8.72 -7.30 -12.23
C LEU A 306 9.21 -8.75 -12.07
N ARG A 307 10.51 -8.95 -11.82
CA ARG A 307 11.08 -10.28 -11.53
C ARG A 307 10.51 -10.87 -10.24
N SER A 308 10.24 -10.07 -9.21
CA SER A 308 9.57 -10.53 -7.99
C SER A 308 8.16 -11.04 -8.27
N ILE A 309 7.34 -10.24 -8.97
CA ILE A 309 5.97 -10.62 -9.38
C ILE A 309 5.98 -11.91 -10.21
N TYR A 310 6.85 -12.00 -11.23
CA TYR A 310 6.94 -13.19 -12.09
C TYR A 310 7.34 -14.43 -11.29
N ASN A 311 8.41 -14.37 -10.49
CA ASN A 311 8.88 -15.50 -9.68
C ASN A 311 7.77 -16.01 -8.73
N GLN A 312 7.09 -15.11 -8.00
CA GLN A 312 6.06 -15.50 -7.04
C GLN A 312 4.87 -16.20 -7.72
N SER A 313 4.38 -15.63 -8.83
CA SER A 313 3.24 -16.17 -9.57
C SER A 313 3.57 -17.41 -10.42
N ASP A 314 4.83 -17.58 -10.86
CA ASP A 314 5.26 -18.83 -11.51
C ASP A 314 5.42 -19.97 -10.50
N VAL A 315 5.84 -19.69 -9.26
CA VAL A 315 5.86 -20.68 -8.16
C VAL A 315 4.43 -21.12 -7.81
N ALA A 316 3.48 -20.19 -7.66
CA ALA A 316 2.07 -20.53 -7.41
C ALA A 316 1.49 -21.40 -8.55
N ARG A 317 1.68 -21.00 -9.82
CA ARG A 317 1.23 -21.78 -10.98
C ARG A 317 1.93 -23.13 -11.13
N ALA A 318 3.20 -23.25 -10.72
CA ALA A 318 3.92 -24.52 -10.70
C ALA A 318 3.36 -25.46 -9.62
N ARG A 319 3.07 -24.96 -8.41
CA ARG A 319 2.34 -25.71 -7.36
C ARG A 319 1.00 -26.20 -7.90
N ARG A 320 0.21 -25.32 -8.54
CA ARG A 320 -1.08 -25.70 -9.16
C ARG A 320 -0.93 -26.78 -10.23
N ARG A 321 0.03 -26.69 -11.14
CA ARG A 321 0.24 -27.72 -12.19
C ARG A 321 0.58 -29.10 -11.62
N LEU A 322 1.25 -29.16 -10.47
CA LEU A 322 1.54 -30.42 -9.78
C LEU A 322 0.26 -30.99 -9.15
N LEU A 323 -0.56 -30.15 -8.51
CA LEU A 323 -1.86 -30.52 -7.94
C LEU A 323 -2.90 -30.90 -9.03
N SER A 324 -2.89 -30.19 -10.16
CA SER A 324 -3.86 -30.32 -11.25
C SER A 324 -3.46 -31.36 -12.31
N SER A 325 -2.44 -32.17 -12.07
CA SER A 325 -1.95 -33.22 -12.99
C SER A 325 -2.99 -34.33 -13.29
N SER A 326 -4.19 -34.24 -12.68
CA SER A 326 -5.35 -35.08 -12.95
C SER A 326 -6.34 -34.50 -13.98
N SER A 327 -6.19 -33.25 -14.41
CA SER A 327 -7.16 -32.55 -15.28
C SER A 327 -6.53 -31.95 -16.56
N ASN A 328 -6.92 -32.49 -17.72
CA ASN A 328 -6.40 -32.12 -19.05
C ASN A 328 -7.13 -30.89 -19.66
N VAL A 329 -7.27 -29.79 -18.92
CA VAL A 329 -7.92 -28.56 -19.41
C VAL A 329 -6.89 -27.48 -19.75
N PRO A 330 -6.84 -26.97 -20.99
CA PRO A 330 -5.94 -25.87 -21.34
C PRO A 330 -6.43 -24.55 -20.71
N LEU A 331 -5.70 -24.05 -19.72
CA LEU A 331 -6.02 -22.79 -19.03
C LEU A 331 -5.99 -21.59 -20.01
N LYS A 332 -7.15 -20.99 -20.25
CA LYS A 332 -7.26 -19.64 -20.79
C LYS A 332 -6.85 -18.64 -19.69
N ILE A 333 -5.97 -17.68 -20.00
CA ILE A 333 -5.39 -16.76 -19.01
C ILE A 333 -6.44 -15.73 -18.56
N ASN A 334 -7.29 -16.10 -17.60
CA ASN A 334 -8.28 -15.25 -16.95
C ASN A 334 -8.02 -15.23 -15.44
N TYR A 335 -6.95 -14.56 -15.00
CA TYR A 335 -6.45 -14.63 -13.62
C TYR A 335 -7.50 -14.30 -12.55
N LEU A 336 -8.37 -13.32 -12.80
CA LEU A 336 -9.43 -12.92 -11.85
C LEU A 336 -10.48 -14.03 -11.66
N LEU A 337 -10.90 -14.70 -12.74
CA LEU A 337 -11.88 -15.79 -12.69
C LEU A 337 -11.29 -17.07 -12.08
N ASP A 338 -10.04 -17.36 -12.40
CA ASP A 338 -9.24 -18.45 -11.83
C ASP A 338 -9.08 -18.27 -10.31
N LEU A 339 -8.73 -17.06 -9.86
CA LEU A 339 -8.65 -16.71 -8.43
C LEU A 339 -10.02 -16.75 -7.71
N MET A 340 -11.11 -16.36 -8.38
CA MET A 340 -12.47 -16.54 -7.85
C MET A 340 -12.86 -18.02 -7.69
N GLY A 341 -12.36 -18.90 -8.58
CA GLY A 341 -12.49 -20.35 -8.44
C GLY A 341 -11.75 -20.87 -7.22
N LEU A 342 -10.46 -20.55 -7.09
CA LEU A 342 -9.64 -20.95 -5.93
C LEU A 342 -10.23 -20.45 -4.59
N LEU A 343 -10.80 -19.24 -4.57
CA LEU A 343 -11.52 -18.72 -3.41
C LEU A 343 -12.75 -19.56 -3.07
N ARG A 344 -13.53 -20.01 -4.07
CA ARG A 344 -14.67 -20.89 -3.84
C ARG A 344 -14.22 -22.22 -3.23
N ASP A 345 -13.17 -22.81 -3.76
CA ASP A 345 -12.66 -24.10 -3.30
C ASP A 345 -12.09 -23.99 -1.87
N ALA A 346 -11.24 -22.98 -1.61
CA ALA A 346 -10.64 -22.77 -0.29
C ALA A 346 -11.65 -22.47 0.83
N PHE A 347 -12.79 -21.83 0.52
CA PHE A 347 -13.87 -21.57 1.48
C PHE A 347 -14.93 -22.69 1.57
N GLN A 348 -14.87 -23.71 0.70
CA GLN A 348 -15.72 -24.91 0.81
C GLN A 348 -15.13 -25.98 1.75
N CYS A 349 -13.81 -25.94 1.99
CA CYS A 349 -13.10 -26.90 2.84
C CYS A 349 -13.15 -26.49 4.33
N SER A 350 -13.63 -27.40 5.17
CA SER A 350 -14.28 -27.10 6.47
C SER A 350 -13.38 -26.89 7.69
N LEU A 351 -12.14 -26.39 7.55
CA LEU A 351 -11.26 -26.13 8.72
C LEU A 351 -10.63 -24.72 8.74
N PRO A 352 -10.47 -24.12 9.93
CA PRO A 352 -9.87 -22.80 10.09
C PRO A 352 -8.37 -22.82 9.82
N ALA A 353 -7.95 -22.05 8.81
CA ALA A 353 -6.52 -21.87 8.50
C ALA A 353 -5.79 -21.06 9.60
N PRO A 354 -4.48 -21.29 9.81
CA PRO A 354 -3.68 -20.58 10.83
C PRO A 354 -3.61 -19.05 10.63
N VAL A 355 -3.89 -18.57 9.41
CA VAL A 355 -4.10 -17.15 9.12
C VAL A 355 -5.34 -17.03 8.22
N PRO A 356 -6.44 -16.38 8.67
CA PRO A 356 -7.65 -16.27 7.87
C PRO A 356 -7.50 -15.30 6.69
N ILE A 357 -8.07 -15.67 5.55
CA ILE A 357 -8.24 -14.81 4.38
C ILE A 357 -9.12 -13.62 4.75
N ARG A 358 -8.72 -12.40 4.37
CA ARG A 358 -9.52 -11.21 4.62
C ARG A 358 -10.71 -11.16 3.67
N ILE A 359 -11.92 -11.34 4.20
CA ILE A 359 -13.16 -11.23 3.40
C ILE A 359 -13.45 -9.77 3.03
N ARG A 360 -13.60 -8.88 4.02
CA ARG A 360 -14.02 -7.47 3.82
C ARG A 360 -12.87 -6.47 3.75
N ALA A 361 -13.06 -5.42 2.96
CA ALA A 361 -12.17 -4.27 2.87
C ALA A 361 -12.34 -3.35 4.12
N PRO A 362 -11.34 -2.52 4.46
CA PRO A 362 -11.46 -1.57 5.57
C PRO A 362 -12.31 -0.32 5.25
N PHE A 363 -12.86 -0.22 4.04
CA PHE A 363 -13.68 0.89 3.55
C PHE A 363 -14.77 0.35 2.60
N PRO A 364 -15.93 1.03 2.47
CA PRO A 364 -17.02 0.54 1.64
C PRO A 364 -16.64 0.54 0.15
N LEU A 365 -16.85 -0.59 -0.51
CA LEU A 365 -16.70 -0.75 -1.96
C LEU A 365 -18.07 -1.02 -2.62
N VAL A 366 -18.22 -0.54 -3.86
CA VAL A 366 -19.46 -0.76 -4.64
C VAL A 366 -19.33 -2.09 -5.40
N LEU A 367 -20.09 -3.09 -4.97
CA LEU A 367 -20.17 -4.40 -5.62
C LEU A 367 -21.35 -4.49 -6.60
N SER A 368 -21.25 -5.37 -7.59
CA SER A 368 -22.39 -5.85 -8.36
C SER A 368 -23.32 -6.73 -7.49
N THR A 369 -24.55 -6.95 -7.94
CA THR A 369 -25.50 -7.84 -7.27
C THR A 369 -24.98 -9.28 -7.18
N GLU A 370 -24.30 -9.77 -8.22
CA GLU A 370 -23.67 -11.09 -8.23
C GLU A 370 -22.51 -11.18 -7.24
N SER A 371 -21.57 -10.23 -7.27
CA SER A 371 -20.45 -10.17 -6.32
C SER A 371 -20.93 -10.02 -4.87
N ALA A 372 -22.01 -9.27 -4.63
CA ALA A 372 -22.63 -9.16 -3.31
C ALA A 372 -23.26 -10.50 -2.84
N THR A 373 -23.92 -11.27 -3.73
CA THR A 373 -24.46 -12.59 -3.33
C THR A 373 -23.34 -13.59 -3.04
N PHE A 374 -22.24 -13.56 -3.81
CA PHE A 374 -21.06 -14.39 -3.56
C PHE A 374 -20.37 -14.02 -2.23
N MET A 375 -20.18 -12.74 -1.93
CA MET A 375 -19.71 -12.28 -0.61
C MET A 375 -20.61 -12.76 0.54
N ASN A 376 -21.93 -12.66 0.39
CA ASN A 376 -22.88 -13.11 1.39
C ASN A 376 -22.93 -14.64 1.53
N ALA A 377 -22.49 -15.41 0.52
CA ALA A 377 -22.27 -16.85 0.66
C ALA A 377 -20.99 -17.13 1.47
N LEU A 378 -19.86 -16.51 1.11
CA LEU A 378 -18.58 -16.66 1.81
C LEU A 378 -18.65 -16.29 3.29
N VAL A 379 -19.32 -15.19 3.63
CA VAL A 379 -19.52 -14.76 5.03
C VAL A 379 -20.32 -15.81 5.81
N ARG A 380 -21.35 -16.42 5.22
CA ARG A 380 -22.16 -17.47 5.88
C ARG A 380 -21.35 -18.75 6.10
N SER A 381 -20.60 -19.22 5.09
CA SER A 381 -19.70 -20.38 5.25
C SER A 381 -18.68 -20.15 6.36
N ASN A 382 -18.07 -18.96 6.42
CA ASN A 382 -17.09 -18.62 7.46
C ASN A 382 -17.72 -18.49 8.87
N GLN A 383 -18.99 -18.08 8.98
CA GLN A 383 -19.73 -18.05 10.25
C GLN A 383 -20.11 -19.46 10.74
N GLN A 384 -20.48 -20.37 9.83
CA GLN A 384 -20.82 -21.75 10.19
C GLN A 384 -19.62 -22.50 10.78
N VAL A 385 -18.43 -22.35 10.18
CA VAL A 385 -17.17 -22.91 10.71
C VAL A 385 -16.82 -22.36 12.09
N GLY A 386 -17.16 -21.09 12.39
CA GLY A 386 -16.99 -20.52 13.73
C GLY A 386 -17.93 -21.13 14.78
N GLY A 387 -19.17 -21.45 14.41
CA GLY A 387 -20.18 -21.99 15.33
C GLY A 387 -20.02 -23.48 15.65
N GLU A 388 -19.57 -24.31 14.69
CA GLU A 388 -19.40 -25.76 14.92
C GLU A 388 -18.24 -26.09 15.89
N VAL A 389 -17.26 -25.19 16.03
CA VAL A 389 -16.16 -25.31 17.00
C VAL A 389 -16.66 -25.16 18.44
N ASP A 390 -17.60 -24.26 18.71
CA ASP A 390 -18.21 -24.09 20.04
C ASP A 390 -19.23 -25.22 20.36
N CYS A 391 -19.94 -25.75 19.36
CA CYS A 391 -20.92 -26.82 19.59
C CYS A 391 -20.32 -28.23 19.75
N SER A 392 -19.07 -28.47 19.33
CA SER A 392 -18.41 -29.78 19.49
C SER A 392 -17.76 -29.97 20.88
N GLY A 393 -17.87 -28.97 21.76
CA GLY A 393 -17.08 -28.85 23.00
C GLY A 393 -17.81 -29.10 24.32
N ASN A 394 -19.02 -29.69 24.36
CA ASN A 394 -19.66 -30.09 25.62
C ASN A 394 -20.70 -31.21 25.46
N LEU A 395 -20.22 -32.47 25.53
CA LEU A 395 -21.09 -33.65 25.65
C LEU A 395 -20.55 -34.62 26.71
N HIS A 396 -20.41 -34.14 27.95
CA HIS A 396 -20.13 -34.97 29.11
C HIS A 396 -20.99 -34.60 30.33
N THR A 397 -22.00 -35.45 30.53
CA THR A 397 -22.50 -36.00 31.81
C THR A 397 -22.36 -35.12 33.06
N GLU A 398 -23.50 -34.63 33.56
CA GLU A 398 -23.62 -34.08 34.90
C GLU A 398 -23.27 -35.12 35.98
N SER A 399 -22.43 -34.74 36.94
CA SER A 399 -22.43 -35.30 38.29
C SER A 399 -21.90 -34.27 39.29
N SER A 400 -22.64 -34.06 40.36
CA SER A 400 -22.41 -33.00 41.34
C SER A 400 -21.32 -33.33 42.35
N ALA A 401 -20.46 -32.36 42.70
CA ALA A 401 -20.04 -32.06 44.08
C ALA A 401 -19.13 -30.81 44.16
N SER A 402 -19.39 -29.94 45.14
CA SER A 402 -18.53 -28.81 45.55
C SER A 402 -17.28 -29.29 46.32
N THR A 403 -16.16 -28.57 46.33
CA THR A 403 -15.78 -27.56 47.37
C THR A 403 -14.42 -26.91 47.04
N ALA A 404 -14.15 -25.74 47.61
CA ALA A 404 -13.07 -24.79 47.28
C ALA A 404 -11.61 -25.21 47.55
N GLY A 405 -10.63 -24.52 46.91
CA GLY A 405 -9.22 -24.55 47.31
C GLY A 405 -8.18 -23.84 46.40
N ALA A 406 -7.85 -22.58 46.72
CA ALA A 406 -6.55 -21.89 46.50
C ALA A 406 -5.89 -21.77 45.09
N ALA A 407 -6.03 -20.56 44.54
CA ALA A 407 -5.13 -19.78 43.66
C ALA A 407 -3.73 -20.29 43.22
N ARG A 408 -3.40 -20.05 41.93
CA ARG A 408 -2.20 -19.27 41.52
C ARG A 408 -2.34 -18.63 40.12
N ILE A 409 -1.57 -17.56 39.91
CA ILE A 409 -1.65 -16.55 38.85
C ILE A 409 -1.17 -17.07 37.48
N GLY A 410 -1.83 -16.62 36.39
CA GLY A 410 -1.37 -16.76 35.01
C GLY A 410 -2.21 -15.94 34.04
N THR A 411 -1.86 -14.66 33.83
CA THR A 411 -2.61 -13.73 32.97
C THR A 411 -2.22 -13.81 31.50
N CYS A 412 -3.20 -13.88 30.60
CA CYS A 412 -3.09 -13.37 29.24
C CYS A 412 -4.43 -12.75 28.81
N HIS A 413 -4.46 -11.43 28.61
CA HIS A 413 -5.64 -10.73 28.13
C HIS A 413 -5.74 -10.80 26.61
N GLN A 414 -6.90 -11.21 26.09
CA GLN A 414 -7.28 -10.99 24.70
C GLN A 414 -8.59 -10.19 24.70
N GLU A 415 -8.51 -8.91 24.38
CA GLU A 415 -9.66 -8.01 24.30
C GLU A 415 -10.54 -8.40 23.10
N VAL A 416 -11.71 -8.96 23.37
CA VAL A 416 -12.79 -9.09 22.37
C VAL A 416 -13.55 -7.76 22.36
N GLN A 417 -13.56 -7.06 21.22
CA GLN A 417 -14.37 -5.86 21.05
C GLN A 417 -15.85 -6.24 20.96
N ALA A 418 -16.63 -5.86 21.98
CA ALA A 418 -18.07 -6.04 22.01
C ALA A 418 -18.79 -5.18 20.96
N VAL A 419 -19.82 -5.75 20.33
CA VAL A 419 -20.81 -5.03 19.51
C VAL A 419 -21.92 -4.52 20.43
N PRO A 420 -22.44 -3.28 20.30
CA PRO A 420 -23.49 -2.78 21.18
C PRO A 420 -24.86 -3.44 20.97
N ASP A 421 -25.45 -3.97 22.05
CA ASP A 421 -26.64 -4.85 22.07
C ASP A 421 -28.00 -4.26 21.61
N TRP A 422 -28.07 -3.00 21.16
CA TRP A 422 -29.36 -2.35 20.88
C TRP A 422 -29.93 -2.61 19.47
N ILE A 423 -29.15 -3.20 18.56
CA ILE A 423 -29.58 -3.43 17.16
C ILE A 423 -30.34 -4.76 16.99
N VAL A 424 -30.10 -5.76 17.84
CA VAL A 424 -30.72 -7.10 17.74
C VAL A 424 -32.17 -7.12 18.25
N LEU A 425 -32.54 -6.20 19.15
CA LEU A 425 -33.85 -6.21 19.81
C LEU A 425 -35.04 -5.87 18.89
N ASN A 426 -34.79 -5.24 17.73
CA ASN A 426 -35.85 -4.76 16.84
C ASN A 426 -36.26 -5.78 15.75
N GLU A 427 -35.49 -6.85 15.55
CA GLU A 427 -35.80 -7.90 14.58
C GLU A 427 -36.53 -9.09 15.24
N ALA A 428 -36.27 -9.36 16.52
CA ALA A 428 -36.96 -10.39 17.30
C ALA A 428 -38.39 -10.01 17.74
N LEU A 429 -38.73 -8.71 17.80
CA LEU A 429 -40.06 -8.27 18.26
C LEU A 429 -41.15 -8.45 17.18
N ASN A 430 -40.77 -8.47 15.90
CA ASN A 430 -41.71 -8.53 14.77
C ASN A 430 -42.16 -9.95 14.40
N SER A 431 -41.50 -10.99 14.93
CA SER A 431 -41.84 -12.40 14.66
C SER A 431 -42.76 -13.05 15.71
N VAL A 432 -43.10 -12.34 16.80
CA VAL A 432 -43.87 -12.88 17.94
C VAL A 432 -45.35 -12.42 17.95
N LEU A 433 -45.75 -11.50 17.06
CA LEU A 433 -47.12 -10.95 17.01
C LEU A 433 -48.06 -11.61 15.98
N ALA A 434 -47.71 -12.79 15.46
CA ALA A 434 -48.56 -13.54 14.54
C ALA A 434 -48.79 -15.00 15.02
N VAL A 435 -50.05 -15.44 14.91
CA VAL A 435 -50.60 -16.78 15.21
C VAL A 435 -51.02 -17.03 16.67
N GLY A 436 -52.34 -17.24 16.85
CA GLY A 436 -53.00 -17.59 18.12
C GLY A 436 -53.24 -19.10 18.30
N PRO A 437 -53.93 -19.52 19.38
CA PRO A 437 -53.77 -20.87 19.94
C PRO A 437 -54.95 -21.85 19.75
N SER A 438 -54.65 -23.15 19.75
CA SER A 438 -55.59 -24.22 20.14
C SER A 438 -54.89 -25.53 20.56
N HIS A 439 -55.26 -26.05 21.74
CA HIS A 439 -54.87 -27.31 22.41
C HIS A 439 -55.91 -28.44 22.09
N PRO A 440 -55.91 -29.67 22.67
CA PRO A 440 -54.88 -30.46 23.40
C PRO A 440 -54.83 -32.00 23.03
N ASP A 441 -54.13 -32.79 23.88
CA ASP A 441 -54.39 -34.21 24.30
C ASP A 441 -53.33 -35.30 23.93
N VAL A 442 -52.52 -35.81 24.90
CA VAL A 442 -52.69 -37.05 25.74
C VAL A 442 -52.00 -38.28 25.10
N HIS A 443 -51.31 -39.24 25.78
CA HIS A 443 -51.23 -39.65 27.20
C HIS A 443 -49.77 -40.02 27.66
N ARG A 444 -49.58 -40.95 28.64
CA ARG A 444 -48.28 -41.39 29.23
C ARG A 444 -48.38 -42.84 29.78
N VAL A 445 -47.47 -43.76 29.44
CA VAL A 445 -47.31 -45.09 30.10
C VAL A 445 -45.84 -45.53 30.12
N THR A 446 -45.40 -46.23 31.18
CA THR A 446 -44.05 -46.83 31.37
C THR A 446 -44.18 -48.31 31.86
N PRO A 447 -43.12 -49.04 32.27
CA PRO A 447 -42.56 -50.18 31.52
C PRO A 447 -42.70 -51.55 32.23
N THR A 448 -42.29 -52.67 31.60
CA THR A 448 -41.90 -53.91 32.33
C THR A 448 -41.11 -54.94 31.51
N GLU A 449 -40.10 -55.55 32.15
CA GLU A 449 -39.62 -56.95 32.06
C GLU A 449 -39.61 -57.72 30.71
N LEU A 450 -38.44 -58.22 30.27
CA LEU A 450 -37.98 -59.57 30.67
C LEU A 450 -36.49 -59.80 30.35
N ARG A 451 -35.97 -60.93 30.83
CA ARG A 451 -34.57 -61.18 31.21
C ARG A 451 -33.92 -62.30 30.37
N ARG A 452 -32.82 -61.93 29.71
CA ARG A 452 -31.58 -62.71 29.52
C ARG A 452 -31.70 -64.13 28.93
N ASP A 453 -31.09 -64.33 27.76
CA ASP A 453 -30.29 -65.53 27.56
C ASP A 453 -28.91 -65.21 26.95
N SER A 454 -27.87 -65.47 27.74
CA SER A 454 -26.51 -64.97 27.51
C SER A 454 -25.53 -66.13 27.40
N LYS A 455 -25.37 -66.66 26.17
CA LYS A 455 -24.21 -67.51 25.81
C LYS A 455 -23.91 -67.66 24.32
N LEU A 456 -24.84 -67.36 23.40
CA LEU A 456 -24.60 -67.50 21.96
C LEU A 456 -23.94 -66.27 21.29
N ASN A 457 -24.13 -65.07 21.82
CA ASN A 457 -23.61 -63.81 21.24
C ASN A 457 -22.11 -63.54 21.50
N GLN A 458 -21.44 -64.36 22.32
CA GLN A 458 -20.06 -64.10 22.73
C GLN A 458 -18.99 -64.73 21.81
N LEU A 459 -19.35 -65.75 21.02
CA LEU A 459 -18.43 -66.39 20.06
C LEU A 459 -18.46 -65.73 18.67
N LEU A 460 -19.59 -65.16 18.25
CA LEU A 460 -19.70 -64.47 16.95
C LEU A 460 -19.12 -63.04 16.94
N ARG A 461 -18.94 -62.40 18.10
CA ARG A 461 -18.37 -61.03 18.18
C ARG A 461 -16.84 -60.95 18.13
N VAL A 462 -16.11 -62.06 18.29
CA VAL A 462 -14.64 -62.01 18.39
C VAL A 462 -13.93 -61.99 17.02
N SER A 463 -14.58 -62.45 15.95
CA SER A 463 -13.95 -62.52 14.61
C SER A 463 -14.30 -61.41 13.61
N TYR A 464 -15.15 -60.43 13.96
CA TYR A 464 -15.54 -59.34 13.04
C TYR A 464 -15.16 -57.91 13.45
N ASP A 465 -14.84 -57.64 14.73
CA ASP A 465 -14.69 -56.26 15.22
C ASP A 465 -13.22 -55.75 15.34
N LYS A 466 -12.23 -56.57 14.94
CA LYS A 466 -10.78 -56.23 15.08
C LYS A 466 -10.03 -55.95 13.78
N ALA A 467 -10.55 -56.36 12.62
CA ALA A 467 -9.94 -56.10 11.31
C ALA A 467 -10.44 -54.79 10.64
N SER A 468 -11.66 -54.35 10.98
CA SER A 468 -12.28 -53.18 10.35
C SER A 468 -11.90 -51.86 11.03
N ARG A 469 -11.93 -51.79 12.38
CA ARG A 469 -11.68 -50.54 13.14
C ARG A 469 -10.27 -49.98 12.99
N SER A 470 -9.23 -50.82 12.95
CA SER A 470 -7.84 -50.36 12.77
C SER A 470 -7.60 -49.80 11.37
N SER A 471 -8.25 -50.39 10.36
CA SER A 471 -8.22 -49.93 8.98
C SER A 471 -8.96 -48.61 8.82
N ILE A 472 -10.20 -48.51 9.30
CA ILE A 472 -11.02 -47.29 9.21
C ILE A 472 -10.39 -46.13 9.98
N HIS A 473 -9.87 -46.34 11.20
CA HIS A 473 -9.25 -45.26 11.98
C HIS A 473 -7.90 -44.81 11.39
N ARG A 474 -7.14 -45.71 10.77
CA ARG A 474 -5.87 -45.37 10.10
C ARG A 474 -6.12 -44.67 8.77
N ILE A 475 -7.10 -45.12 7.98
CA ILE A 475 -7.56 -44.45 6.75
C ILE A 475 -8.11 -43.05 7.08
N SER A 476 -8.96 -42.92 8.09
CA SER A 476 -9.48 -41.63 8.57
C SER A 476 -8.36 -40.68 9.01
N SER A 477 -7.34 -41.16 9.72
CA SER A 477 -6.20 -40.32 10.13
C SER A 477 -5.24 -39.93 9.00
N THR A 478 -5.17 -40.73 7.92
CA THR A 478 -4.40 -40.36 6.72
C THR A 478 -5.22 -39.49 5.77
N ALA A 479 -6.53 -39.69 5.69
CA ALA A 479 -7.45 -38.84 4.95
C ALA A 479 -7.48 -37.44 5.58
N SER A 480 -7.76 -37.32 6.88
CA SER A 480 -7.79 -36.03 7.56
C SER A 480 -6.44 -35.29 7.52
N ARG A 481 -5.30 -36.01 7.57
CA ARG A 481 -3.98 -35.38 7.43
C ARG A 481 -3.66 -34.96 6.00
N GLY A 482 -4.20 -35.65 4.99
CA GLY A 482 -4.08 -35.28 3.58
C GLY A 482 -5.02 -34.13 3.20
N GLU A 483 -6.25 -34.15 3.70
CA GLU A 483 -7.25 -33.07 3.57
C GLU A 483 -6.77 -31.79 4.26
N PHE A 484 -6.18 -31.90 5.45
CA PHE A 484 -5.60 -30.75 6.16
C PHE A 484 -4.41 -30.14 5.40
N SER A 485 -3.48 -30.95 4.88
CA SER A 485 -2.35 -30.38 4.10
C SER A 485 -2.82 -29.77 2.77
N HIS A 486 -3.73 -30.43 2.05
CA HIS A 486 -4.34 -29.86 0.83
C HIS A 486 -5.06 -28.52 1.11
N GLN A 487 -5.69 -28.38 2.27
CA GLN A 487 -6.40 -27.15 2.64
C GLN A 487 -5.45 -26.03 3.07
N GLU A 488 -4.40 -26.33 3.84
CA GLU A 488 -3.33 -25.35 4.11
C GLU A 488 -2.67 -24.90 2.80
N ASP A 489 -2.35 -25.83 1.89
CA ASP A 489 -1.79 -25.53 0.56
C ASP A 489 -2.73 -24.63 -0.28
N ALA A 490 -4.05 -24.86 -0.25
CA ALA A 490 -5.04 -24.08 -1.00
C ALA A 490 -5.22 -22.65 -0.44
N VAL A 491 -5.24 -22.49 0.87
CA VAL A 491 -5.33 -21.16 1.52
C VAL A 491 -4.03 -20.37 1.33
N GLU A 492 -2.86 -21.03 1.43
CA GLU A 492 -1.58 -20.42 1.05
C GLU A 492 -1.58 -19.95 -0.41
N GLU A 493 -2.10 -20.76 -1.32
CA GLU A 493 -2.13 -20.44 -2.76
C GLU A 493 -3.03 -19.22 -3.03
N VAL A 494 -4.25 -19.18 -2.49
CA VAL A 494 -5.14 -18.01 -2.57
C VAL A 494 -4.46 -16.76 -2.00
N GLN A 495 -3.80 -16.87 -0.84
CA GLN A 495 -3.08 -15.74 -0.25
C GLN A 495 -1.91 -15.29 -1.13
N ALA A 496 -1.15 -16.21 -1.73
CA ALA A 496 -0.03 -15.89 -2.61
C ALA A 496 -0.46 -15.15 -3.88
N GLU A 497 -1.59 -15.55 -4.48
CA GLU A 497 -2.16 -14.90 -5.68
C GLU A 497 -2.78 -13.53 -5.33
N LEU A 498 -3.52 -13.41 -4.22
CA LEU A 498 -3.99 -12.11 -3.70
C LEU A 498 -2.82 -11.15 -3.40
N GLN A 499 -1.70 -11.66 -2.88
CA GLN A 499 -0.49 -10.86 -2.64
C GLN A 499 0.17 -10.40 -3.94
N SER A 500 0.21 -11.27 -4.96
CA SER A 500 0.71 -10.93 -6.31
C SER A 500 -0.10 -9.80 -6.94
N LEU A 501 -1.43 -9.84 -6.80
CA LEU A 501 -2.34 -8.79 -7.29
C LEU A 501 -2.12 -7.43 -6.59
N PHE A 502 -1.93 -7.43 -5.26
CA PHE A 502 -1.58 -6.21 -4.51
C PHE A 502 -0.18 -5.68 -4.87
N HIS A 503 0.80 -6.57 -5.07
CA HIS A 503 2.13 -6.15 -5.48
C HIS A 503 2.12 -5.53 -6.89
N SER A 504 1.33 -6.10 -7.82
CA SER A 504 1.06 -5.52 -9.14
C SER A 504 0.44 -4.12 -9.04
N GLU A 505 -0.61 -3.96 -8.24
CA GLU A 505 -1.28 -2.67 -8.00
C GLU A 505 -0.31 -1.58 -7.50
N TYR A 506 0.53 -1.93 -6.52
CA TYR A 506 1.58 -1.04 -6.00
C TYR A 506 2.62 -0.65 -7.07
N VAL A 507 3.13 -1.62 -7.84
CA VAL A 507 4.18 -1.40 -8.84
C VAL A 507 3.66 -0.55 -10.00
N VAL A 508 2.47 -0.87 -10.53
CA VAL A 508 1.83 -0.11 -11.62
C VAL A 508 1.59 1.35 -11.23
N MET A 509 1.18 1.61 -9.99
CA MET A 509 0.97 2.98 -9.49
C MET A 509 2.28 3.74 -9.30
N ALA A 510 3.35 3.09 -8.82
CA ALA A 510 4.67 3.72 -8.70
C ALA A 510 5.22 4.11 -10.08
N GLU A 511 5.31 3.15 -11.01
CA GLU A 511 5.82 3.42 -12.37
C GLU A 511 4.96 4.45 -13.14
N PHE A 512 3.65 4.48 -12.91
CA PHE A 512 2.78 5.49 -13.51
C PHE A 512 3.14 6.91 -13.04
N ILE A 513 3.45 7.07 -11.75
CA ILE A 513 3.85 8.36 -11.18
C ILE A 513 5.24 8.75 -11.67
N GLU A 514 6.18 7.79 -11.72
CA GLU A 514 7.53 7.97 -12.28
C GLU A 514 7.48 8.38 -13.77
N CYS A 515 6.52 7.86 -14.54
CA CYS A 515 6.27 8.25 -15.93
C CYS A 515 5.57 9.60 -16.13
N VAL A 516 4.48 9.88 -15.41
CA VAL A 516 3.60 11.02 -15.76
C VAL A 516 4.02 12.33 -15.09
N ILE A 517 4.60 12.30 -13.89
CA ILE A 517 5.04 13.53 -13.21
C ILE A 517 6.08 14.32 -14.01
N PRO A 518 7.12 13.72 -14.63
CA PRO A 518 8.10 14.48 -15.40
C PRO A 518 7.49 15.22 -16.60
N VAL A 519 6.50 14.62 -17.26
CA VAL A 519 5.76 15.24 -18.37
C VAL A 519 4.89 16.40 -17.87
N LEU A 520 4.16 16.22 -16.76
CA LEU A 520 3.38 17.30 -16.15
C LEU A 520 4.27 18.42 -15.60
N TYR A 521 5.47 18.09 -15.11
CA TYR A 521 6.48 19.04 -14.70
C TYR A 521 7.03 19.86 -15.88
N ALA A 522 7.28 19.23 -17.03
CA ALA A 522 7.67 19.93 -18.25
C ALA A 522 6.58 20.92 -18.72
N VAL A 523 5.31 20.49 -18.73
CA VAL A 523 4.17 21.37 -19.05
C VAL A 523 4.03 22.52 -18.06
N TYR A 524 4.20 22.26 -16.76
CA TYR A 524 4.23 23.31 -15.73
C TYR A 524 5.37 24.29 -15.95
N LEU A 525 6.58 23.81 -16.28
CA LEU A 525 7.75 24.64 -16.54
C LEU A 525 7.56 25.53 -17.78
N GLY A 526 6.93 25.01 -18.84
CA GLY A 526 6.57 25.80 -20.02
C GLY A 526 5.54 26.89 -19.70
N CYS A 527 4.51 26.57 -18.90
CA CYS A 527 3.56 27.56 -18.40
C CYS A 527 4.26 28.63 -17.54
N LEU A 528 5.14 28.22 -16.62
CA LEU A 528 5.89 29.12 -15.75
C LEU A 528 6.80 30.07 -16.54
N TYR A 529 7.51 29.57 -17.56
CA TYR A 529 8.43 30.36 -18.39
C TYR A 529 7.77 31.58 -19.05
N HIS A 530 6.48 31.46 -19.41
CA HIS A 530 5.70 32.54 -20.01
C HIS A 530 5.03 33.48 -19.00
N LEU A 531 5.08 33.18 -17.69
CA LEU A 531 4.53 34.06 -16.65
C LEU A 531 5.57 35.07 -16.15
N PRO A 532 5.16 36.30 -15.75
CA PRO A 532 6.08 37.30 -15.17
C PRO A 532 6.85 36.78 -13.94
N THR A 533 6.27 35.80 -13.25
CA THR A 533 6.83 35.10 -12.10
C THR A 533 8.13 34.35 -12.41
N ALA A 534 8.40 33.96 -13.67
CA ALA A 534 9.63 33.28 -14.10
C ALA A 534 10.92 34.02 -13.69
N ALA A 535 10.87 35.36 -13.59
CA ALA A 535 12.01 36.19 -13.19
C ALA A 535 12.45 35.97 -11.72
N TYR A 536 11.62 35.34 -10.89
CA TYR A 536 11.87 35.11 -9.46
C TYR A 536 12.27 33.67 -9.12
N TYR A 537 12.40 32.80 -10.12
CA TYR A 537 12.89 31.43 -9.96
C TYR A 537 14.33 31.33 -10.49
N PRO A 538 15.33 30.90 -9.67
CA PRO A 538 16.73 30.88 -10.08
C PRO A 538 17.02 30.06 -11.33
N HIS A 539 16.24 29.00 -11.56
CA HIS A 539 16.41 28.10 -12.70
C HIS A 539 15.76 28.61 -14.00
N THR A 540 14.75 29.48 -13.95
CA THR A 540 14.15 30.12 -15.15
C THR A 540 14.70 31.51 -15.44
N ARG A 541 15.10 32.27 -14.42
CA ARG A 541 15.56 33.67 -14.55
C ARG A 541 16.72 33.85 -15.55
N SER A 542 17.57 32.84 -15.70
CA SER A 542 18.75 32.84 -16.58
C SER A 542 18.62 31.95 -17.82
N LEU A 543 17.44 31.36 -18.08
CA LEU A 543 17.20 30.52 -19.25
C LEU A 543 16.97 31.37 -20.51
N THR A 544 17.97 31.36 -21.41
CA THR A 544 17.79 31.83 -22.79
C THR A 544 16.78 30.92 -23.51
N PRO A 545 16.05 31.42 -24.54
CA PRO A 545 15.08 30.60 -25.27
C PRO A 545 15.66 29.30 -25.83
N GLU A 546 16.89 29.33 -26.36
CA GLU A 546 17.61 28.16 -26.87
C GLU A 546 17.88 27.11 -25.76
N LYS A 547 18.31 27.56 -24.58
CA LYS A 547 18.53 26.68 -23.43
C LYS A 547 17.22 26.15 -22.88
N PHE A 548 16.16 26.97 -22.86
CA PHE A 548 14.83 26.55 -22.43
C PHE A 548 14.32 25.40 -23.30
N VAL A 549 14.37 25.53 -24.64
CA VAL A 549 13.98 24.46 -25.57
C VAL A 549 14.83 23.19 -25.37
N SER A 550 16.14 23.33 -25.16
CA SER A 550 17.02 22.18 -24.85
C SER A 550 16.63 21.48 -23.53
N THR A 551 16.38 22.25 -22.47
CA THR A 551 15.89 21.75 -21.17
C THR A 551 14.54 21.05 -21.29
N GLU A 552 13.60 21.62 -22.04
CA GLU A 552 12.26 21.05 -22.27
C GLU A 552 12.36 19.74 -23.07
N ILE A 553 13.18 19.68 -24.13
CA ILE A 553 13.46 18.45 -24.88
C ILE A 553 14.07 17.38 -23.97
N ASN A 554 15.03 17.73 -23.10
CA ASN A 554 15.64 16.76 -22.19
C ASN A 554 14.64 16.19 -21.17
N LEU A 555 13.74 17.02 -20.63
CA LEU A 555 12.65 16.57 -19.74
C LEU A 555 11.63 15.69 -20.47
N MET A 556 11.28 16.02 -21.72
CA MET A 556 10.37 15.22 -22.54
C MET A 556 11.00 13.90 -23.00
N LEU A 557 12.31 13.86 -23.27
CA LEU A 557 13.07 12.63 -23.52
C LEU A 557 13.11 11.74 -22.28
N TYR A 558 13.32 12.32 -21.08
CA TYR A 558 13.23 11.59 -19.82
C TYR A 558 11.84 10.96 -19.64
N GLY A 559 10.77 11.76 -19.74
CA GLY A 559 9.39 11.26 -19.65
C GLY A 559 9.04 10.21 -20.73
N LEU A 560 9.65 10.28 -21.91
CA LEU A 560 9.48 9.28 -22.98
C LEU A 560 10.15 7.94 -22.63
N VAL A 561 11.32 7.94 -21.98
CA VAL A 561 11.97 6.71 -21.51
C VAL A 561 11.14 6.05 -20.41
N GLU A 562 10.65 6.82 -19.44
CA GLU A 562 9.78 6.29 -18.38
C GLU A 562 8.43 5.80 -18.94
N LEU A 563 7.87 6.48 -19.95
CA LEU A 563 6.68 5.99 -20.67
C LEU A 563 6.94 4.67 -21.38
N ALA A 564 8.11 4.50 -22.00
CA ALA A 564 8.49 3.23 -22.63
C ALA A 564 8.66 2.11 -21.60
N ALA A 565 9.25 2.39 -20.43
CA ALA A 565 9.37 1.44 -19.33
C ALA A 565 7.99 1.06 -18.76
N PHE A 566 7.12 2.04 -18.50
CA PHE A 566 5.75 1.82 -18.03
C PHE A 566 4.91 1.00 -19.01
N VAL A 567 4.97 1.30 -20.32
CA VAL A 567 4.28 0.53 -21.37
C VAL A 567 4.83 -0.90 -21.44
N ALA A 568 6.15 -1.09 -21.43
CA ALA A 568 6.76 -2.41 -21.45
C ALA A 568 6.34 -3.26 -20.24
N MET A 569 6.33 -2.66 -19.05
CA MET A 569 5.91 -3.32 -17.81
C MET A 569 4.41 -3.67 -17.84
N ASN A 570 3.55 -2.76 -18.29
CA ASN A 570 2.12 -3.03 -18.47
C ASN A 570 1.86 -4.17 -19.46
N LEU A 571 2.58 -4.22 -20.59
CA LEU A 571 2.44 -5.31 -21.58
C LEU A 571 2.90 -6.67 -21.02
N LEU A 572 3.95 -6.68 -20.20
CA LEU A 572 4.43 -7.91 -19.55
C LEU A 572 3.44 -8.40 -18.49
N LEU A 573 2.97 -7.51 -17.60
CA LEU A 573 1.93 -7.86 -16.63
C LEU A 573 0.60 -8.24 -17.29
N GLN A 574 0.20 -7.60 -18.39
CA GLN A 574 -0.99 -7.99 -19.15
C GLN A 574 -0.86 -9.40 -19.74
N ARG A 575 0.32 -9.75 -20.29
CA ARG A 575 0.61 -11.13 -20.73
C ARG A 575 0.59 -12.13 -19.57
N LYS A 576 0.94 -11.70 -18.35
CA LYS A 576 0.96 -12.56 -17.16
C LYS A 576 -0.43 -12.80 -16.57
N PHE A 577 -1.22 -11.74 -16.38
CA PHE A 577 -2.52 -11.76 -15.69
C PHE A 577 -3.74 -11.89 -16.64
N GLY A 578 -3.57 -11.58 -17.93
CA GLY A 578 -4.66 -11.68 -18.93
C GLY A 578 -5.58 -10.47 -19.01
N PHE A 579 -5.39 -9.45 -18.15
CA PHE A 579 -6.10 -8.18 -18.19
C PHE A 579 -5.10 -7.01 -18.12
N SER A 580 -5.49 -5.81 -18.57
CA SER A 580 -4.59 -4.64 -18.54
C SER A 580 -4.42 -4.10 -17.11
N PRO A 581 -3.19 -3.91 -16.60
CA PRO A 581 -2.99 -3.38 -15.25
C PRO A 581 -3.49 -1.95 -15.05
N LEU A 582 -3.74 -1.19 -16.13
CA LEU A 582 -4.37 0.13 -16.08
C LEU A 582 -5.74 0.11 -15.38
N TYR A 583 -6.48 -1.01 -15.41
CA TYR A 583 -7.72 -1.14 -14.65
C TYR A 583 -7.49 -1.15 -13.14
N GLN A 584 -6.36 -1.71 -12.65
CA GLN A 584 -6.01 -1.61 -11.23
C GLN A 584 -5.71 -0.15 -10.84
N LEU A 585 -5.00 0.57 -11.70
CA LEU A 585 -4.63 1.97 -11.47
C LEU A 585 -5.86 2.89 -11.45
N ALA A 586 -6.73 2.81 -12.45
CA ALA A 586 -7.96 3.61 -12.49
C ALA A 586 -8.91 3.27 -11.34
N PHE A 587 -9.02 1.98 -10.97
CA PHE A 587 -9.77 1.55 -9.79
C PHE A 587 -9.23 2.16 -8.50
N VAL A 588 -7.90 2.21 -8.29
CA VAL A 588 -7.29 2.93 -7.15
C VAL A 588 -7.61 4.42 -7.21
N PHE A 589 -7.47 5.06 -8.38
CA PHE A 589 -7.66 6.50 -8.54
C PHE A 589 -9.11 6.93 -8.26
N GLU A 590 -10.11 6.16 -8.67
CA GLU A 590 -11.52 6.46 -8.37
C GLU A 590 -11.90 6.06 -6.93
N THR A 591 -11.50 4.89 -6.45
CA THR A 591 -11.85 4.45 -5.07
C THR A 591 -11.16 5.27 -3.98
N GLN A 592 -9.98 5.84 -4.26
CA GLN A 592 -9.18 6.60 -3.29
C GLN A 592 -8.87 8.03 -3.76
N VAL A 593 -9.74 8.62 -4.58
CA VAL A 593 -9.52 9.96 -5.18
C VAL A 593 -9.17 11.05 -4.15
N ARG A 594 -9.76 11.00 -2.94
CA ARG A 594 -9.47 11.95 -1.86
C ARG A 594 -8.05 11.80 -1.32
N THR A 595 -7.60 10.56 -1.11
CA THR A 595 -6.22 10.23 -0.72
C THR A 595 -5.22 10.58 -1.82
N LEU A 596 -5.58 10.38 -3.09
CA LEU A 596 -4.76 10.77 -4.24
C LEU A 596 -4.53 12.29 -4.26
N GLN A 597 -5.60 13.08 -4.33
CA GLN A 597 -5.50 14.54 -4.38
C GLN A 597 -4.84 15.14 -3.12
N SER A 598 -5.06 14.55 -1.94
CA SER A 598 -4.54 15.06 -0.68
C SER A 598 -3.01 14.94 -0.54
N HIS A 599 -2.39 13.95 -1.17
CA HIS A 599 -0.93 13.85 -1.27
C HIS A 599 -0.38 14.72 -2.40
N LEU A 600 -1.05 14.73 -3.57
CA LEU A 600 -0.62 15.52 -4.73
C LEU A 600 -0.60 17.02 -4.44
N LEU A 601 -1.66 17.56 -3.82
CA LEU A 601 -1.72 18.98 -3.41
C LEU A 601 -0.62 19.35 -2.43
N VAL A 602 -0.32 18.47 -1.46
CA VAL A 602 0.77 18.69 -0.50
C VAL A 602 2.11 18.75 -1.23
N TRP A 603 2.43 17.75 -2.05
CA TRP A 603 3.77 17.65 -2.65
C TRP A 603 4.02 18.58 -3.82
N ILE A 604 3.08 18.72 -4.76
CA ILE A 604 3.24 19.56 -5.94
C ILE A 604 3.37 21.02 -5.51
N LEU A 605 2.47 21.52 -4.64
CA LEU A 605 2.56 22.90 -4.17
C LEU A 605 3.78 23.15 -3.30
N CYS A 606 4.20 22.18 -2.48
CA CYS A 606 5.37 22.33 -1.62
C CYS A 606 6.68 22.39 -2.42
N ILE A 607 6.89 21.45 -3.34
CA ILE A 607 8.14 21.35 -4.11
C ILE A 607 8.25 22.46 -5.17
N LEU A 608 7.18 22.80 -5.88
CA LEU A 608 7.26 23.81 -6.96
C LEU A 608 7.48 25.24 -6.45
N GLN A 609 7.14 25.54 -5.19
CA GLN A 609 7.39 26.85 -4.58
C GLN A 609 8.73 26.94 -3.83
N ILE A 610 9.36 25.82 -3.49
CA ILE A 610 10.53 25.80 -2.59
C ILE A 610 11.75 26.55 -3.14
N THR A 611 11.82 26.79 -4.46
CA THR A 611 12.95 27.44 -5.14
C THR A 611 12.75 28.94 -5.40
N LEU A 612 11.59 29.52 -5.07
CA LEU A 612 11.29 30.94 -5.28
C LEU A 612 12.22 31.85 -4.43
N VAL A 613 12.80 32.92 -5.01
CA VAL A 613 13.76 33.77 -4.28
C VAL A 613 13.18 34.50 -3.05
N HIS A 614 11.86 34.75 -3.02
CA HIS A 614 11.15 35.32 -1.87
C HIS A 614 11.20 34.42 -0.62
N ASN A 615 11.45 33.12 -0.81
CA ASN A 615 11.71 32.16 0.25
C ASN A 615 13.16 32.18 0.77
N GLY A 616 13.98 33.15 0.33
CA GLY A 616 15.39 33.30 0.71
C GLY A 616 16.28 32.14 0.27
N VAL A 617 16.00 31.65 -0.93
CA VAL A 617 16.73 30.56 -1.61
C VAL A 617 17.94 31.16 -2.32
N ASP A 618 18.94 31.57 -1.54
CA ASP A 618 20.24 31.97 -2.07
C ASP A 618 21.20 30.77 -2.01
N LEU A 619 21.11 29.92 -3.04
CA LEU A 619 21.92 28.69 -3.14
C LEU A 619 23.41 28.97 -3.39
N ASP A 620 23.76 30.20 -3.76
CA ASP A 620 25.12 30.63 -4.06
C ASP A 620 25.83 31.27 -2.83
N ALA A 621 25.07 31.54 -1.75
CA ALA A 621 25.52 32.26 -0.56
C ALA A 621 25.77 31.49 0.76
N PRO A 622 25.68 30.14 0.93
CA PRO A 622 25.73 29.55 2.28
C PRO A 622 27.03 29.76 3.07
N PHE A 623 28.18 29.95 2.40
CA PHE A 623 29.51 29.98 3.03
C PHE A 623 30.49 30.98 2.37
N LYS A 624 30.23 32.28 2.50
CA LYS A 624 31.21 33.36 2.27
C LYS A 624 31.28 34.30 3.46
#